data_AF-A0AAU8G5F4-F1
#
_entry.id   AF-A0AAU8G5F4-F1
#
_cell.length_a   1.000
_cell.length_b   1.000
_cell.length_c   1.000
_cell.angle_alpha   90.00
_cell.angle_beta   90.00
_cell.angle_gamma   90.00
#
_symmetry.space_group_name_H-M   'P 1'
#
loop_
_entity.id
_entity.type
_entity.pdbx_description
1 polymer ?
#
loop_
_entity_poly.entity_id
_entity_poly.type
_entity_poly.pdbx_seq_one_letter_code
_entity_poly.pdbx_strand_id
1 'polypeptide(L)'
;MPDLNPAHDVLPFGAAPRPTTSVDLRARLRPALLDLLGPTVEGADRARLDAELDGPDVSRLDVDLTGVRVRVGGQGAAPGAERASTDGHETRDVEDVRAREDAVLRRVRVDAHPLLVEDVPVDVVAEAEGLRFRWVEDTAGGLGIEPVEPDDAAPLSGHVRVAAPRDALVETARRLVATELQNLGLTLASLDVDLESAGPRSVTLRGFARVRKGILSASVRAAGTAEVDAHMVLTVRDLELSSRNPVVAALLLAARGELAKAEGHRVDLVSDLPPGVRLADVRVDVGETLAVTARFA
;
A
#
# COMPACT_ATOMS: atom_id res chain seq x y z
N MET A 1 39.81 1.10 -1.96
CA MET A 1 39.87 -0.33 -1.61
C MET A 1 38.45 -0.85 -1.64
N PRO A 2 38.19 -2.09 -2.08
CA PRO A 2 36.85 -2.66 -2.00
C PRO A 2 36.41 -2.66 -0.53
N ASP A 3 35.18 -2.22 -0.27
CA ASP A 3 34.56 -2.33 1.05
C ASP A 3 34.16 -3.80 1.26
N LEU A 4 34.80 -4.43 2.24
CA LEU A 4 34.63 -5.85 2.58
C LEU A 4 33.98 -6.03 3.96
N ASN A 5 33.40 -4.96 4.50
CA ASN A 5 32.63 -5.07 5.73
C ASN A 5 31.37 -5.92 5.48
N PRO A 6 30.85 -6.60 6.52
CA PRO A 6 29.58 -7.29 6.42
C PRO A 6 28.49 -6.41 5.83
N ALA A 7 27.64 -7.01 5.00
CA ALA A 7 26.46 -6.37 4.44
C ALA A 7 25.21 -6.84 5.18
N HIS A 8 24.34 -5.90 5.53
CA HIS A 8 23.09 -6.17 6.22
C HIS A 8 21.92 -5.90 5.27
N ASP A 9 20.80 -6.53 5.54
CA ASP A 9 19.56 -6.35 4.77
C ASP A 9 19.71 -6.60 3.25
N VAL A 10 20.56 -7.57 2.88
CA VAL A 10 20.85 -7.87 1.47
C VAL A 10 19.70 -8.68 0.86
N LEU A 11 19.09 -8.13 -0.18
CA LEU A 11 18.09 -8.81 -1.00
C LEU A 11 18.78 -9.81 -1.93
N PRO A 12 18.48 -11.12 -1.85
CA PRO A 12 19.06 -12.11 -2.76
C PRO A 12 18.72 -11.82 -4.22
N PHE A 13 19.73 -11.84 -5.10
CA PHE A 13 19.60 -11.50 -6.52
C PHE A 13 20.25 -12.51 -7.47
N GLY A 14 20.38 -13.75 -7.01
CA GLY A 14 20.91 -14.88 -7.77
C GLY A 14 22.41 -15.11 -7.58
N ALA A 15 23.09 -15.60 -8.62
CA ALA A 15 24.51 -15.95 -8.58
C ALA A 15 25.39 -14.84 -9.15
N ALA A 16 26.59 -14.65 -8.61
CA ALA A 16 27.63 -13.82 -9.19
C ALA A 16 28.15 -14.42 -10.52
N PRO A 17 28.67 -13.61 -11.46
CA PRO A 17 28.89 -12.16 -11.37
C PRO A 17 27.59 -11.36 -11.57
N ARG A 18 27.63 -10.08 -11.18
CA ARG A 18 26.54 -9.12 -11.46
C ARG A 18 26.19 -9.04 -12.96
N PRO A 19 24.93 -8.72 -13.31
CA PRO A 19 24.55 -8.52 -14.70
C PRO A 19 25.37 -7.41 -15.36
N THR A 20 25.89 -7.69 -16.56
CA THR A 20 26.59 -6.70 -17.40
C THR A 20 25.77 -6.31 -18.63
N THR A 21 24.56 -6.87 -18.78
CA THR A 21 23.65 -6.57 -19.89
C THR A 21 22.22 -6.44 -19.39
N SER A 22 21.41 -5.61 -20.05
CA SER A 22 19.99 -5.43 -19.75
C SER A 22 19.17 -6.73 -19.92
N VAL A 23 19.62 -7.66 -20.77
CA VAL A 23 18.95 -8.97 -20.95
C VAL A 23 19.14 -9.83 -19.70
N ASP A 24 20.36 -9.93 -19.17
CA ASP A 24 20.65 -10.69 -17.95
C ASP A 24 19.96 -10.07 -16.73
N LEU A 25 20.00 -8.73 -16.61
CA LEU A 25 19.32 -8.02 -15.52
C LEU A 25 17.82 -8.36 -15.48
N ARG A 26 17.13 -8.30 -16.63
CA ARG A 26 15.69 -8.63 -16.71
C ARG A 26 15.40 -10.09 -16.38
N ALA A 27 16.27 -11.01 -16.80
CA ALA A 27 16.12 -12.44 -16.51
C ALA A 27 16.19 -12.72 -15.00
N ARG A 28 17.00 -11.95 -14.25
CA ARG A 28 17.14 -12.08 -12.79
C ARG A 28 16.13 -11.27 -11.99
N LEU A 29 15.68 -10.11 -12.49
CA LEU A 29 14.64 -9.29 -11.86
C LEU A 29 13.29 -10.01 -11.81
N ARG A 30 12.95 -10.79 -12.84
CA ARG A 30 11.66 -11.46 -12.91
C ARG A 30 11.39 -12.42 -11.73
N PRO A 31 12.25 -13.40 -11.43
CA PRO A 31 12.04 -14.27 -10.27
C PRO A 31 12.04 -13.46 -8.96
N ALA A 32 12.94 -12.49 -8.80
CA ALA A 32 12.98 -11.63 -7.62
C ALA A 32 11.65 -10.84 -7.43
N LEU A 33 11.05 -10.33 -8.51
CA LEU A 33 9.74 -9.67 -8.46
C LEU A 33 8.62 -10.63 -8.09
N LEU A 34 8.63 -11.86 -8.60
CA LEU A 34 7.60 -12.85 -8.27
C LEU A 34 7.69 -13.27 -6.80
N ASP A 35 8.91 -13.45 -6.30
CA ASP A 35 9.16 -13.67 -4.87
C ASP A 35 8.74 -12.43 -4.06
N LEU A 36 8.94 -11.22 -4.61
CA LEU A 36 8.53 -9.97 -3.98
C LEU A 36 7.00 -9.89 -3.79
N LEU A 37 6.26 -10.25 -4.82
CA LEU A 37 4.79 -10.21 -4.79
C LEU A 37 4.20 -11.24 -3.82
N GLY A 38 4.91 -12.34 -3.56
CA GLY A 38 4.51 -13.35 -2.57
C GLY A 38 3.29 -14.20 -3.01
N PRO A 39 2.90 -15.18 -2.17
CA PRO A 39 1.89 -16.19 -2.53
C PRO A 39 0.45 -15.68 -2.53
N THR A 40 0.20 -14.51 -1.95
CA THR A 40 -1.14 -13.87 -1.87
C THR A 40 -1.55 -13.17 -3.16
N VAL A 41 -0.69 -13.19 -4.18
CA VAL A 41 -0.88 -12.51 -5.44
C VAL A 41 -1.24 -13.51 -6.54
N GLU A 42 -2.41 -13.32 -7.16
CA GLU A 42 -2.84 -14.09 -8.32
C GLU A 42 -2.53 -13.32 -9.61
N GLY A 43 -2.15 -14.03 -10.67
CA GLY A 43 -1.87 -13.41 -11.96
C GLY A 43 -0.51 -12.72 -12.04
N ALA A 44 0.43 -13.04 -11.13
CA ALA A 44 1.80 -12.50 -11.16
C ALA A 44 2.54 -12.82 -12.47
N ASP A 45 2.13 -13.88 -13.20
CA ASP A 45 2.60 -14.21 -14.54
C ASP A 45 2.34 -13.12 -15.58
N ARG A 46 1.34 -12.25 -15.34
CA ARG A 46 0.98 -11.11 -16.19
C ARG A 46 1.86 -9.90 -15.97
N ALA A 47 2.57 -9.84 -14.84
CA ALA A 47 3.49 -8.76 -14.55
C ALA A 47 4.55 -8.68 -15.65
N ARG A 48 4.71 -7.48 -16.22
CA ARG A 48 5.75 -7.21 -17.22
C ARG A 48 6.80 -6.34 -16.59
N LEU A 49 8.05 -6.61 -16.94
CA LEU A 49 9.18 -5.87 -16.44
C LEU A 49 10.11 -5.56 -17.59
N ASP A 50 10.55 -4.31 -17.68
CA ASP A 50 11.62 -3.89 -18.56
C ASP A 50 12.66 -3.12 -17.76
N ALA A 51 13.93 -3.34 -18.06
CA ALA A 51 15.03 -2.74 -17.34
C ALA A 51 16.19 -2.46 -18.28
N GLU A 52 16.83 -1.31 -18.10
CA GLU A 52 17.97 -0.87 -18.87
C GLU A 52 19.17 -0.65 -17.94
N LEU A 53 20.28 -1.30 -18.27
CA LEU A 53 21.54 -1.19 -17.53
C LEU A 53 22.49 -0.19 -18.23
N ASP A 54 23.13 0.67 -17.46
CA ASP A 54 24.16 1.62 -17.90
C ASP A 54 25.39 1.49 -16.98
N GLY A 55 26.31 0.58 -17.34
CA GLY A 55 27.46 0.24 -16.49
C GLY A 55 27.02 -0.47 -15.20
N PRO A 56 27.35 0.03 -14.00
CA PRO A 56 26.82 -0.48 -12.74
C PRO A 56 25.40 0.01 -12.42
N ASP A 57 24.97 1.10 -13.05
CA ASP A 57 23.68 1.74 -12.79
C ASP A 57 22.55 1.07 -13.57
N VAL A 58 21.33 1.21 -13.05
CA VAL A 58 20.11 0.90 -13.78
C VAL A 58 19.50 2.22 -14.23
N SER A 59 19.54 2.50 -15.52
CA SER A 59 19.03 3.77 -16.07
C SER A 59 17.50 3.86 -15.99
N ARG A 60 16.81 2.74 -16.18
CA ARG A 60 15.35 2.64 -16.16
C ARG A 60 14.87 1.28 -15.68
N LEU A 61 13.83 1.26 -14.86
CA LEU A 61 13.06 0.08 -14.50
C LEU A 61 11.57 0.38 -14.64
N ASP A 62 10.89 -0.29 -15.58
CA ASP A 62 9.43 -0.22 -15.72
C ASP A 62 8.81 -1.53 -15.25
N VAL A 63 7.79 -1.42 -14.40
CA VAL A 63 7.02 -2.55 -13.88
C VAL A 63 5.55 -2.32 -14.18
N ASP A 64 4.97 -3.17 -15.02
CA ASP A 64 3.54 -3.19 -15.32
C ASP A 64 2.87 -4.33 -14.55
N LEU A 65 2.05 -3.98 -13.56
CA LEU A 65 1.28 -4.90 -12.73
C LEU A 65 -0.20 -4.97 -13.16
N THR A 66 -0.51 -4.55 -14.39
CA THR A 66 -1.87 -4.60 -14.93
C THR A 66 -2.42 -6.03 -14.95
N GLY A 67 -3.62 -6.19 -14.38
CA GLY A 67 -4.33 -7.47 -14.32
C GLY A 67 -3.82 -8.43 -13.24
N VAL A 68 -2.89 -7.99 -12.38
CA VAL A 68 -2.50 -8.66 -11.14
C VAL A 68 -3.63 -8.53 -10.12
N ARG A 69 -3.83 -9.54 -9.27
CA ARG A 69 -4.81 -9.51 -8.18
C ARG A 69 -4.13 -9.73 -6.84
N VAL A 70 -4.48 -8.89 -5.87
CA VAL A 70 -3.99 -8.94 -4.49
C VAL A 70 -5.18 -9.24 -3.58
N ARG A 71 -5.06 -10.28 -2.76
CA ARG A 71 -5.99 -10.51 -1.65
C ARG A 71 -5.40 -10.01 -0.34
N VAL A 72 -6.14 -9.17 0.37
CA VAL A 72 -5.85 -8.64 1.70
C VAL A 72 -6.65 -9.47 2.71
N GLY A 73 -5.99 -10.42 3.36
CA GLY A 73 -6.58 -11.17 4.49
C GLY A 73 -6.96 -12.63 4.23
N GLY A 74 -6.06 -13.41 3.62
CA GLY A 74 -6.18 -14.87 3.67
C GLY A 74 -6.14 -15.38 5.13
N GLN A 75 -7.27 -15.91 5.61
CA GLN A 75 -7.34 -16.70 6.84
C GLN A 75 -6.43 -17.93 6.75
N GLY A 76 -5.17 -17.71 7.13
CA GLY A 76 -4.18 -18.72 7.52
C GLY A 76 -3.38 -18.31 8.76
N ALA A 77 -3.54 -17.08 9.26
CA ALA A 77 -2.93 -16.64 10.51
C ALA A 77 -3.85 -16.97 11.69
N ALA A 78 -3.45 -17.95 12.50
CA ALA A 78 -4.07 -18.25 13.79
C ALA A 78 -4.01 -17.02 14.72
N PRO A 79 -5.01 -16.82 15.61
CA PRO A 79 -4.99 -15.74 16.58
C PRO A 79 -3.89 -16.03 17.62
N GLY A 80 -2.78 -15.32 17.49
CA GLY A 80 -1.54 -15.57 18.23
C GLY A 80 -0.27 -15.17 17.47
N ALA A 81 -0.36 -14.90 16.16
CA ALA A 81 0.71 -14.22 15.44
C ALA A 81 0.77 -12.75 15.92
N GLU A 82 1.85 -12.43 16.64
CA GLU A 82 2.28 -11.06 16.89
C GLU A 82 2.16 -10.24 15.61
N ARG A 83 1.89 -8.94 15.77
CA ARG A 83 1.96 -7.96 14.69
C ARG A 83 3.34 -8.09 14.06
N ALA A 84 3.42 -8.88 13.00
CA ALA A 84 4.56 -8.94 12.14
C ALA A 84 4.71 -7.52 11.61
N SER A 85 5.78 -6.91 12.09
CA SER A 85 6.54 -5.90 11.38
C SER A 85 6.46 -6.11 9.87
N THR A 86 6.67 -5.03 9.15
CA THR A 86 7.03 -4.95 7.73
C THR A 86 8.29 -5.76 7.35
N ASP A 87 8.41 -7.00 7.84
CA ASP A 87 9.40 -7.99 7.44
C ASP A 87 8.91 -8.61 6.12
N GLY A 88 9.00 -7.79 5.08
CA GLY A 88 9.09 -8.27 3.71
C GLY A 88 10.31 -9.17 3.56
N HIS A 89 10.23 -10.09 2.61
CA HIS A 89 11.33 -10.75 1.89
C HIS A 89 12.57 -11.04 2.72
N GLU A 90 12.86 -12.32 3.00
CA GLU A 90 14.06 -12.75 3.76
C GLU A 90 15.34 -12.07 3.26
N THR A 91 15.64 -10.89 3.81
CA THR A 91 16.90 -10.23 3.66
C THR A 91 17.91 -11.04 4.46
N ARG A 92 19.15 -11.06 3.98
CA ARG A 92 20.21 -11.82 4.64
C ARG A 92 21.36 -10.92 5.00
N ASP A 93 21.99 -11.24 6.12
CA ASP A 93 23.31 -10.75 6.44
C ASP A 93 24.34 -11.54 5.61
N VAL A 94 25.29 -10.82 5.01
CA VAL A 94 26.41 -11.39 4.25
C VAL A 94 27.69 -11.00 4.99
N GLU A 95 28.25 -11.95 5.73
CA GLU A 95 29.50 -11.73 6.48
C GLU A 95 30.71 -11.66 5.55
N ASP A 96 30.81 -12.61 4.61
CA ASP A 96 31.96 -12.75 3.72
C ASP A 96 31.71 -12.08 2.36
N VAL A 97 31.85 -10.76 2.32
CA VAL A 97 31.75 -9.96 1.08
C VAL A 97 33.02 -10.11 0.25
N ARG A 98 32.86 -10.52 -1.02
CA ARG A 98 33.93 -10.58 -2.01
C ARG A 98 34.10 -9.26 -2.75
N ALA A 99 32.99 -8.64 -3.16
CA ALA A 99 32.99 -7.37 -3.84
C ALA A 99 31.71 -6.59 -3.51
N ARG A 100 31.85 -5.27 -3.40
CA ARG A 100 30.77 -4.32 -3.18
C ARG A 100 30.93 -3.16 -4.14
N GLU A 101 29.87 -2.81 -4.86
CA GLU A 101 29.89 -1.72 -5.83
C GLU A 101 28.62 -0.88 -5.75
N ASP A 102 28.78 0.43 -5.56
CA ASP A 102 27.67 1.38 -5.53
C ASP A 102 27.02 1.49 -6.92
N ALA A 103 25.70 1.62 -6.93
CA ALA A 103 24.90 1.79 -8.13
C ALA A 103 23.66 2.66 -7.84
N VAL A 104 23.11 3.25 -8.90
CA VAL A 104 21.87 4.01 -8.83
C VAL A 104 20.85 3.48 -9.81
N LEU A 105 19.64 3.23 -9.31
CA LEU A 105 18.44 3.12 -10.13
C LEU A 105 17.91 4.53 -10.37
N ARG A 106 18.25 5.07 -11.55
CA ARG A 106 17.99 6.48 -11.89
C ARG A 106 16.51 6.78 -11.94
N ARG A 107 15.71 5.84 -12.48
CA ARG A 107 14.26 5.96 -12.56
C ARG A 107 13.59 4.60 -12.46
N VAL A 108 12.60 4.50 -11.58
CA VAL A 108 11.65 3.40 -11.53
C VAL A 108 10.25 3.91 -11.80
N ARG A 109 9.48 3.17 -12.59
CA ARG A 109 8.08 3.43 -12.88
C ARG A 109 7.29 2.15 -12.65
N VAL A 110 6.21 2.26 -11.89
CA VAL A 110 5.25 1.18 -11.65
C VAL A 110 3.89 1.65 -12.15
N ASP A 111 3.31 0.91 -13.09
CA ASP A 111 1.97 1.15 -13.60
C ASP A 111 1.08 -0.08 -13.36
N ALA A 112 -0.20 0.13 -13.05
CA ALA A 112 -1.18 -0.94 -12.98
C ALA A 112 -2.57 -0.40 -13.34
N HIS A 113 -3.15 -0.92 -14.42
CA HIS A 113 -4.40 -0.40 -15.01
C HIS A 113 -5.34 -1.50 -15.54
N PRO A 114 -6.16 -2.16 -14.71
CA PRO A 114 -6.21 -2.05 -13.25
C PRO A 114 -5.39 -3.14 -12.55
N LEU A 115 -4.95 -2.86 -11.33
CA LEU A 115 -4.66 -3.83 -10.28
C LEU A 115 -5.98 -4.20 -9.58
N LEU A 116 -6.22 -5.46 -9.23
CA LEU A 116 -7.41 -5.83 -8.45
C LEU A 116 -7.03 -6.06 -6.98
N VAL A 117 -7.59 -5.28 -6.06
CA VAL A 117 -7.40 -5.44 -4.61
C VAL A 117 -8.75 -5.81 -3.98
N GLU A 118 -8.90 -7.02 -3.45
CA GLU A 118 -10.19 -7.49 -2.91
C GLU A 118 -11.37 -7.29 -3.90
N ASP A 119 -11.11 -7.61 -5.18
CA ASP A 119 -12.01 -7.40 -6.33
C ASP A 119 -12.31 -5.93 -6.69
N VAL A 120 -11.68 -4.95 -6.03
CA VAL A 120 -11.75 -3.54 -6.42
C VAL A 120 -10.70 -3.26 -7.49
N PRO A 121 -11.08 -2.74 -8.67
CA PRO A 121 -10.12 -2.23 -9.64
C PRO A 121 -9.48 -0.95 -9.12
N VAL A 122 -8.16 -0.97 -8.99
CA VAL A 122 -7.33 0.13 -8.53
C VAL A 122 -6.32 0.46 -9.62
N ASP A 123 -6.29 1.71 -10.04
CA ASP A 123 -5.25 2.27 -10.88
C ASP A 123 -4.09 2.73 -10.00
N VAL A 124 -2.89 2.24 -10.27
CA VAL A 124 -1.67 2.64 -9.55
C VAL A 124 -0.66 3.16 -10.55
N VAL A 125 -0.14 4.36 -10.30
CA VAL A 125 1.00 4.92 -11.01
C VAL A 125 1.99 5.43 -9.97
N ALA A 126 3.19 4.87 -9.94
CA ALA A 126 4.26 5.31 -9.07
C ALA A 126 5.52 5.58 -9.89
N GLU A 127 6.24 6.64 -9.55
CA GLU A 127 7.51 6.97 -10.16
C GLU A 127 8.47 7.48 -9.08
N ALA A 128 9.67 6.92 -9.03
CA ALA A 128 10.73 7.35 -8.12
C ALA A 128 12.06 7.46 -8.85
N GLU A 129 12.89 8.40 -8.42
CA GLU A 129 14.17 8.71 -9.03
C GLU A 129 15.30 8.72 -7.99
N GLY A 130 16.47 8.25 -8.38
CA GLY A 130 17.67 8.31 -7.54
C GLY A 130 17.73 7.25 -6.43
N LEU A 131 17.11 6.08 -6.65
CA LEU A 131 17.20 4.96 -5.71
C LEU A 131 18.64 4.42 -5.69
N ARG A 132 19.33 4.57 -4.57
CA ARG A 132 20.71 4.09 -4.41
C ARG A 132 20.71 2.67 -3.86
N PHE A 133 21.63 1.86 -4.35
CA PHE A 133 21.84 0.50 -3.85
C PHE A 133 23.28 0.07 -4.09
N ARG A 134 23.67 -1.06 -3.53
CA ARG A 134 24.97 -1.69 -3.76
C ARG A 134 24.78 -3.10 -4.30
N TRP A 135 25.57 -3.43 -5.32
CA TRP A 135 25.80 -4.81 -5.70
C TRP A 135 26.70 -5.46 -4.65
N VAL A 136 26.26 -6.57 -4.05
CA VAL A 136 27.03 -7.35 -3.09
C VAL A 136 27.29 -8.73 -3.67
N GLU A 137 28.55 -9.04 -3.96
CA GLU A 137 28.98 -10.40 -4.31
C GLU A 137 29.58 -11.05 -3.07
N ASP A 138 29.07 -12.22 -2.67
CA ASP A 138 29.62 -12.99 -1.56
C ASP A 138 30.74 -13.94 -2.01
N THR A 139 31.53 -14.46 -1.07
CA THR A 139 32.61 -15.41 -1.38
C THR A 139 32.11 -16.78 -1.83
N ALA A 140 30.85 -17.13 -1.53
CA ALA A 140 30.19 -18.35 -1.95
C ALA A 140 29.63 -18.27 -3.40
N GLY A 141 29.76 -17.12 -4.06
CA GLY A 141 29.31 -16.89 -5.42
C GLY A 141 27.86 -16.44 -5.55
N GLY A 142 27.22 -16.00 -4.48
CA GLY A 142 25.94 -15.33 -4.48
C GLY A 142 26.05 -13.84 -4.82
N LEU A 143 24.98 -13.30 -5.40
CA LEU A 143 24.80 -11.89 -5.70
C LEU A 143 23.58 -11.38 -4.92
N GLY A 144 23.68 -10.19 -4.37
CA GLY A 144 22.58 -9.50 -3.72
C GLY A 144 22.56 -8.00 -4.01
N ILE A 145 21.45 -7.40 -3.63
CA ILE A 145 21.21 -5.95 -3.68
C ILE A 145 21.05 -5.47 -2.24
N GLU A 146 21.94 -4.59 -1.82
CA GLU A 146 21.81 -3.90 -0.54
C GLU A 146 21.23 -2.50 -0.81
N PRO A 147 20.02 -2.18 -0.31
CA PRO A 147 19.47 -0.84 -0.44
C PRO A 147 20.33 0.16 0.34
N VAL A 148 20.55 1.35 -0.22
CA VAL A 148 21.22 2.44 0.49
C VAL A 148 20.16 3.48 0.82
N GLU A 149 19.92 3.66 2.12
CA GLU A 149 18.91 4.60 2.63
C GLU A 149 19.13 6.01 2.06
N PRO A 150 18.06 6.73 1.64
CA PRO A 150 18.17 8.13 1.26
C PRO A 150 18.64 9.00 2.43
N ASP A 151 19.43 10.03 2.12
CA ASP A 151 19.94 10.99 3.11
C ASP A 151 19.75 12.43 2.59
N ASP A 152 20.01 13.43 3.44
CA ASP A 152 19.81 14.84 3.06
C ASP A 152 20.72 15.29 1.90
N ALA A 153 21.80 14.56 1.58
CA ALA A 153 22.69 14.84 0.45
C ALA A 153 22.23 14.17 -0.85
N ALA A 154 21.47 13.08 -0.77
CA ALA A 154 20.87 12.37 -1.88
C ALA A 154 19.43 11.94 -1.54
N PRO A 155 18.47 12.89 -1.55
CA PRO A 155 17.08 12.59 -1.23
C PRO A 155 16.41 11.79 -2.34
N LEU A 156 15.44 10.95 -1.95
CA LEU A 156 14.58 10.24 -2.88
C LEU A 156 13.44 11.16 -3.34
N SER A 157 13.28 11.33 -4.65
CA SER A 157 12.20 12.14 -5.21
C SER A 157 11.25 11.35 -6.09
N GLY A 158 9.98 11.73 -6.08
CA GLY A 158 8.98 11.13 -6.96
C GLY A 158 7.54 11.29 -6.49
N HIS A 159 6.65 10.46 -7.02
CA HIS A 159 5.23 10.51 -6.70
C HIS A 159 4.54 9.16 -6.85
N VAL A 160 3.41 9.01 -6.17
CA VAL A 160 2.49 7.89 -6.32
C VAL A 160 1.07 8.41 -6.45
N ARG A 161 0.29 7.84 -7.36
CA ARG A 161 -1.15 8.05 -7.51
C ARG A 161 -1.85 6.71 -7.46
N VAL A 162 -2.82 6.61 -6.55
CA VAL A 162 -3.70 5.45 -6.40
C VAL A 162 -5.12 5.93 -6.63
N ALA A 163 -5.85 5.33 -7.56
CA ALA A 163 -7.24 5.70 -7.84
C ALA A 163 -8.13 4.46 -7.93
N ALA A 164 -9.36 4.54 -7.43
CA ALA A 164 -10.34 3.47 -7.56
C ALA A 164 -11.72 4.05 -7.93
N PRO A 165 -12.54 3.35 -8.73
CA PRO A 165 -13.91 3.75 -8.99
C PRO A 165 -14.70 3.81 -7.69
N ARG A 166 -15.37 4.94 -7.47
CA ARG A 166 -16.12 5.19 -6.24
C ARG A 166 -17.18 4.11 -6.00
N ASP A 167 -17.92 3.72 -7.04
CA ASP A 167 -18.96 2.70 -6.94
C ASP A 167 -18.40 1.34 -6.52
N ALA A 168 -17.20 0.98 -6.99
CA ALA A 168 -16.54 -0.27 -6.60
C ALA A 168 -16.11 -0.26 -5.12
N LEU A 169 -15.65 0.89 -4.62
CA LEU A 169 -15.34 1.09 -3.20
C LEU A 169 -16.60 0.98 -2.35
N VAL A 170 -17.70 1.63 -2.76
CA VAL A 170 -18.98 1.59 -2.03
C VAL A 170 -19.56 0.19 -2.00
N GLU A 171 -19.54 -0.54 -3.11
CA GLU A 171 -20.01 -1.93 -3.14
C GLU A 171 -19.13 -2.86 -2.30
N THR A 172 -17.83 -2.62 -2.22
CA THR A 172 -16.93 -3.39 -1.34
C THR A 172 -17.20 -3.08 0.13
N ALA A 173 -17.35 -1.81 0.50
CA ALA A 173 -17.78 -1.41 1.84
C ALA A 173 -19.15 -2.02 2.19
N ARG A 174 -20.09 -2.05 1.24
CA ARG A 174 -21.40 -2.68 1.41
C ARG A 174 -21.29 -4.16 1.71
N ARG A 175 -20.43 -4.91 1.00
CA ARG A 175 -20.19 -6.34 1.28
C ARG A 175 -19.64 -6.53 2.69
N LEU A 176 -18.62 -5.76 3.07
CA LEU A 176 -18.00 -5.85 4.40
C LEU A 176 -19.02 -5.56 5.51
N VAL A 177 -19.77 -4.46 5.40
CA VAL A 177 -20.80 -4.08 6.38
C VAL A 177 -21.94 -5.11 6.41
N ALA A 178 -22.35 -5.67 5.27
CA ALA A 178 -23.37 -6.71 5.22
C ALA A 178 -22.93 -7.97 5.97
N THR A 179 -21.68 -8.40 5.80
CA THR A 179 -21.10 -9.55 6.52
C THR A 179 -21.10 -9.33 8.03
N GLU A 180 -20.63 -8.17 8.49
CA GLU A 180 -20.61 -7.84 9.92
C GLU A 180 -22.02 -7.76 10.53
N LEU A 181 -22.98 -7.18 9.79
CA LEU A 181 -24.37 -7.12 10.25
C LEU A 181 -25.00 -8.51 10.33
N GLN A 182 -24.69 -9.41 9.40
CA GLN A 182 -25.18 -10.79 9.44
C GLN A 182 -24.67 -11.53 10.68
N ASN A 183 -23.41 -11.32 11.08
CA ASN A 183 -22.85 -11.86 12.33
C ASN A 183 -23.64 -11.39 13.58
N LEU A 184 -24.28 -10.22 13.50
CA LEU A 184 -25.14 -9.66 14.54
C LEU A 184 -26.64 -10.03 14.39
N GLY A 185 -26.99 -10.90 13.42
CA GLY A 185 -28.37 -11.29 13.14
C GLY A 185 -29.20 -10.19 12.47
N LEU A 186 -28.54 -9.25 11.78
CA LEU A 186 -29.15 -8.15 11.03
C LEU A 186 -28.88 -8.34 9.53
N THR A 187 -29.74 -7.76 8.69
CA THR A 187 -29.56 -7.75 7.24
C THR A 187 -29.44 -6.32 6.73
N LEU A 188 -28.40 -6.04 5.95
CA LEU A 188 -28.28 -4.78 5.23
C LEU A 188 -29.20 -4.78 4.01
N ALA A 189 -30.22 -3.92 4.03
CA ALA A 189 -31.16 -3.77 2.92
C ALA A 189 -30.65 -2.78 1.85
N SER A 190 -30.02 -1.69 2.27
CA SER A 190 -29.38 -0.72 1.38
C SER A 190 -28.26 0.01 2.10
N LEU A 191 -27.24 0.44 1.37
CA LEU A 191 -26.19 1.34 1.81
C LEU A 191 -25.89 2.31 0.67
N ASP A 192 -26.07 3.60 0.95
CA ASP A 192 -25.76 4.69 0.06
C ASP A 192 -24.64 5.51 0.72
N VAL A 193 -23.55 5.77 0.02
CA VAL A 193 -22.41 6.54 0.55
C VAL A 193 -22.11 7.71 -0.37
N ASP A 194 -22.16 8.89 0.23
CA ASP A 194 -21.71 10.13 -0.39
C ASP A 194 -20.31 10.52 0.06
N LEU A 195 -19.45 10.86 -0.90
CA LEU A 195 -18.10 11.33 -0.68
C LEU A 195 -17.97 12.67 -1.40
N GLU A 196 -17.61 13.70 -0.65
CA GLU A 196 -17.40 15.05 -1.17
C GLU A 196 -16.01 15.53 -0.77
N SER A 197 -15.27 16.14 -1.69
CA SER A 197 -14.03 16.82 -1.34
C SER A 197 -14.36 18.08 -0.52
N ALA A 198 -13.73 18.20 0.66
CA ALA A 198 -13.84 19.39 1.51
C ALA A 198 -12.57 20.27 1.44
N GLY A 199 -11.60 19.87 0.61
CA GLY A 199 -10.31 20.53 0.42
C GLY A 199 -9.29 19.59 -0.21
N PRO A 200 -8.07 20.06 -0.50
CA PRO A 200 -7.05 19.25 -1.16
C PRO A 200 -6.60 18.03 -0.34
N ARG A 201 -6.82 18.04 0.99
CA ARG A 201 -6.45 16.97 1.93
C ARG A 201 -7.62 16.48 2.78
N SER A 202 -8.85 16.82 2.42
CA SER A 202 -10.02 16.49 3.23
C SER A 202 -11.18 15.96 2.41
N VAL A 203 -11.82 14.92 2.95
CA VAL A 203 -13.00 14.28 2.37
C VAL A 203 -14.10 14.21 3.44
N THR A 204 -15.29 14.67 3.09
CA THR A 204 -16.49 14.47 3.90
C THR A 204 -17.22 13.24 3.40
N LEU A 205 -17.64 12.40 4.35
CA LEU A 205 -18.41 11.19 4.12
C LEU A 205 -19.82 11.36 4.70
N ARG A 206 -20.84 10.98 3.93
CA ARG A 206 -22.23 10.85 4.40
C ARG A 206 -22.78 9.49 3.99
N GLY A 207 -23.08 8.64 4.96
CA GLY A 207 -23.67 7.32 4.74
C GLY A 207 -25.15 7.28 5.11
N PHE A 208 -25.95 6.58 4.32
CA PHE A 208 -27.30 6.17 4.69
C PHE A 208 -27.43 4.65 4.54
N ALA A 209 -27.77 3.98 5.64
CA ALA A 209 -27.98 2.55 5.64
C ALA A 209 -29.41 2.21 6.06
N ARG A 210 -30.00 1.19 5.44
CA ARG A 210 -31.24 0.57 5.89
C ARG A 210 -30.90 -0.85 6.37
N VAL A 211 -31.20 -1.12 7.63
CA VAL A 211 -30.95 -2.43 8.26
C VAL A 211 -32.28 -3.08 8.65
N ARG A 212 -32.31 -4.42 8.65
CA ARG A 212 -33.50 -5.22 8.96
C ARG A 212 -33.20 -6.32 9.97
N LYS A 213 -34.21 -6.65 10.77
CA LYS A 213 -34.26 -7.85 11.63
C LYS A 213 -35.65 -8.47 11.50
N GLY A 214 -35.77 -9.56 10.74
CA GLY A 214 -37.07 -10.10 10.35
C GLY A 214 -37.91 -9.07 9.59
N ILE A 215 -39.10 -8.75 10.10
CA ILE A 215 -40.00 -7.74 9.51
C ILE A 215 -39.68 -6.30 9.94
N LEU A 216 -38.83 -6.11 10.95
CA LEU A 216 -38.49 -4.79 11.47
C LEU A 216 -37.39 -4.17 10.60
N SER A 217 -37.56 -2.90 10.24
CA SER A 217 -36.54 -2.14 9.52
C SER A 217 -36.21 -0.84 10.23
N ALA A 218 -34.96 -0.41 10.10
CA ALA A 218 -34.49 0.84 10.64
C ALA A 218 -33.52 1.51 9.67
N SER A 219 -33.45 2.83 9.76
CA SER A 219 -32.53 3.64 8.98
C SER A 219 -31.47 4.22 9.90
N VAL A 220 -30.21 4.17 9.44
CA VAL A 220 -29.04 4.71 10.11
C VAL A 220 -28.42 5.75 9.17
N ARG A 221 -28.05 6.90 9.71
CA ARG A 221 -27.25 7.91 9.03
C ARG A 221 -25.88 7.97 9.69
N ALA A 222 -24.86 8.04 8.87
CA ALA A 222 -23.49 8.27 9.26
C ALA A 222 -22.99 9.57 8.62
N ALA A 223 -22.25 10.38 9.36
CA ALA A 223 -21.47 11.49 8.82
C ALA A 223 -20.07 11.44 9.42
N GLY A 224 -19.08 11.94 8.69
CA GLY A 224 -17.71 12.00 9.14
C GLY A 224 -16.84 12.80 8.18
N THR A 225 -15.69 13.23 8.68
CA THR A 225 -14.66 13.90 7.87
C THR A 225 -13.33 13.22 8.09
N ALA A 226 -12.68 12.83 6.99
CA ALA A 226 -11.30 12.39 6.99
C ALA A 226 -10.42 13.54 6.50
N GLU A 227 -9.32 13.82 7.20
CA GLU A 227 -8.37 14.88 6.84
C GLU A 227 -6.93 14.42 7.05
N VAL A 228 -6.05 14.79 6.14
CA VAL A 228 -4.59 14.67 6.30
C VAL A 228 -4.02 16.04 6.67
N ASP A 229 -3.44 16.15 7.86
CA ASP A 229 -2.93 17.42 8.38
C ASP A 229 -1.56 17.82 7.76
N ALA A 230 -0.95 18.90 8.28
CA ALA A 230 0.37 19.37 7.83
C ALA A 230 1.52 18.43 8.21
N HIS A 231 1.31 17.56 9.21
CA HIS A 231 2.26 16.55 9.67
C HIS A 231 2.05 15.21 8.97
N MET A 232 1.21 15.17 7.92
CA MET A 232 0.86 13.96 7.19
C MET A 232 0.19 12.91 8.08
N VAL A 233 -0.57 13.36 9.08
CA VAL A 233 -1.36 12.47 9.91
C VAL A 233 -2.79 12.45 9.40
N LEU A 234 -3.25 11.27 8.99
CA LEU A 234 -4.66 11.03 8.67
C LEU A 234 -5.46 10.97 9.97
N THR A 235 -6.46 11.81 10.08
CA THR A 235 -7.38 11.87 11.21
C THR A 235 -8.82 11.77 10.73
N VAL A 236 -9.60 10.94 11.41
CA VAL A 236 -11.05 10.89 11.21
C VAL A 236 -11.74 11.67 12.34
N ARG A 237 -12.57 12.64 11.99
CA ARG A 237 -13.29 13.52 12.93
C ARG A 237 -14.76 13.64 12.58
N ASP A 238 -15.51 14.27 13.48
CA ASP A 238 -16.91 14.62 13.31
C ASP A 238 -17.78 13.38 13.00
N LEU A 239 -17.47 12.26 13.68
CA LEU A 239 -18.14 10.99 13.44
C LEU A 239 -19.50 10.99 14.12
N GLU A 240 -20.56 11.12 13.33
CA GLU A 240 -21.92 11.11 13.81
C GLU A 240 -22.70 9.91 13.28
N LEU A 241 -23.27 9.11 14.20
CA LEU A 241 -24.24 8.07 13.87
C LEU A 241 -25.60 8.43 14.47
N SER A 242 -26.64 8.44 13.64
CA SER A 242 -28.00 8.71 14.10
C SER A 242 -29.04 7.78 13.48
N SER A 243 -30.11 7.50 14.20
CA SER A 243 -31.27 6.76 13.70
C SER A 243 -32.56 7.45 14.10
N ARG A 244 -33.56 7.41 13.22
CA ARG A 244 -34.94 7.86 13.54
C ARG A 244 -35.73 6.81 14.31
N ASN A 245 -35.23 5.58 14.41
CA ASN A 245 -35.86 4.52 15.20
C ASN A 245 -35.32 4.59 16.64
N PRO A 246 -36.18 4.78 17.66
CA PRO A 246 -35.71 4.98 19.04
C PRO A 246 -34.96 3.77 19.61
N VAL A 247 -35.31 2.55 19.19
CA VAL A 247 -34.62 1.33 19.63
C VAL A 247 -33.22 1.26 19.03
N VAL A 248 -33.08 1.58 17.74
CA VAL A 248 -31.76 1.63 17.09
C VAL A 248 -30.93 2.80 17.59
N ALA A 249 -31.55 3.96 17.87
CA ALA A 249 -30.86 5.08 18.49
C ALA A 249 -30.27 4.70 19.85
N ALA A 250 -30.98 3.92 20.67
CA ALA A 250 -30.46 3.41 21.94
C ALA A 250 -29.27 2.45 21.76
N LEU A 251 -29.30 1.58 20.75
CA LEU A 251 -28.15 0.71 20.42
C LEU A 251 -26.95 1.51 19.90
N LEU A 252 -27.20 2.54 19.08
CA LEU A 252 -26.14 3.43 18.58
C LEU A 252 -25.50 4.25 19.71
N LEU A 253 -26.25 4.61 20.75
CA LEU A 253 -25.69 5.24 21.95
C LEU A 253 -24.70 4.33 22.67
N ALA A 254 -24.95 3.02 22.72
CA ALA A 254 -23.98 2.05 23.26
C ALA A 254 -22.76 1.90 22.35
N ALA A 255 -22.95 1.94 21.02
CA ALA A 255 -21.87 1.89 20.04
C ALA A 255 -21.04 3.19 19.97
N ARG A 256 -21.53 4.30 20.54
CA ARG A 256 -20.85 5.60 20.55
C ARG A 256 -19.47 5.53 21.20
N GLY A 257 -19.29 4.67 22.20
CA GLY A 257 -18.00 4.44 22.83
C GLY A 257 -16.95 3.83 21.90
N GLU A 258 -17.36 2.90 21.03
CA GLU A 258 -16.47 2.35 19.98
C GLU A 258 -16.23 3.37 18.87
N LEU A 259 -17.26 4.16 18.51
CA LEU A 259 -17.11 5.25 17.56
C LEU A 259 -16.12 6.31 18.06
N ALA A 260 -16.13 6.61 19.35
CA ALA A 260 -15.17 7.53 19.96
C ALA A 260 -13.72 7.00 19.95
N LYS A 261 -13.51 5.69 19.75
CA LYS A 261 -12.16 5.14 19.52
C LYS A 261 -11.70 5.33 18.07
N ALA A 262 -12.65 5.33 17.13
CA ALA A 262 -12.39 5.65 15.73
C ALA A 262 -12.25 7.16 15.50
N GLU A 263 -13.00 7.97 16.27
CA GLU A 263 -12.91 9.42 16.28
C GLU A 263 -11.61 9.87 16.94
N GLY A 264 -10.73 10.51 16.17
CA GLY A 264 -9.37 10.83 16.60
C GLY A 264 -8.38 9.67 16.45
N HIS A 265 -8.74 8.59 15.74
CA HIS A 265 -7.74 7.63 15.28
C HIS A 265 -6.76 8.35 14.35
N ARG A 266 -5.50 8.36 14.75
CA ARG A 266 -4.41 9.02 14.02
C ARG A 266 -3.58 7.93 13.35
N VAL A 267 -3.59 7.94 12.03
CA VAL A 267 -2.67 7.13 11.25
C VAL A 267 -1.56 8.06 10.78
N ASP A 268 -0.38 7.87 11.33
CA ASP A 268 0.81 8.62 10.90
C ASP A 268 1.30 8.03 9.57
N LEU A 269 1.07 8.75 8.48
CA LEU A 269 1.46 8.30 7.14
C LEU A 269 2.98 8.33 6.94
N VAL A 270 3.76 8.94 7.86
CA VAL A 270 5.22 9.00 7.82
C VAL A 270 5.84 7.83 8.57
N SER A 271 5.22 7.39 9.67
CA SER A 271 5.73 6.27 10.48
C SER A 271 5.82 4.95 9.71
N ASP A 272 4.98 4.78 8.69
CA ASP A 272 4.96 3.57 7.84
C ASP A 272 5.84 3.71 6.57
N LEU A 273 6.55 4.84 6.39
CA LEU A 273 7.47 5.02 5.27
C LEU A 273 8.83 4.39 5.57
N PRO A 274 9.53 3.86 4.54
CA PRO A 274 10.91 3.43 4.71
C PRO A 274 11.79 4.58 5.24
N PRO A 275 12.79 4.28 6.08
CA PRO A 275 13.77 5.27 6.53
C PRO A 275 14.33 6.10 5.35
N GLY A 276 14.45 7.42 5.55
CA GLY A 276 14.96 8.35 4.54
C GLY A 276 13.93 8.83 3.50
N VAL A 277 12.74 8.23 3.41
CA VAL A 277 11.67 8.72 2.52
C VAL A 277 10.85 9.78 3.25
N ARG A 278 10.75 10.99 2.67
CA ARG A 278 9.96 12.09 3.23
C ARG A 278 8.79 12.44 2.32
N LEU A 279 7.62 12.60 2.93
CA LEU A 279 6.40 12.97 2.21
C LEU A 279 6.29 14.50 2.13
N ALA A 280 6.30 15.04 0.92
CA ALA A 280 6.26 16.48 0.65
C ALA A 280 4.82 17.01 0.50
N ASP A 281 3.95 16.24 -0.16
CA ASP A 281 2.55 16.64 -0.37
C ASP A 281 1.66 15.40 -0.51
N VAL A 282 0.42 15.52 -0.03
CA VAL A 282 -0.66 14.55 -0.24
C VAL A 282 -1.87 15.31 -0.74
N ARG A 283 -2.56 14.75 -1.73
CA ARG A 283 -3.80 15.27 -2.29
C ARG A 283 -4.83 14.19 -2.45
N VAL A 284 -6.09 14.54 -2.20
CA VAL A 284 -7.23 13.65 -2.39
C VAL A 284 -8.21 14.31 -3.35
N ASP A 285 -8.47 13.63 -4.46
CA ASP A 285 -9.47 14.02 -5.45
C ASP A 285 -10.69 13.10 -5.33
N VAL A 286 -11.88 13.70 -5.25
CA VAL A 286 -13.15 12.96 -5.16
C VAL A 286 -14.03 13.31 -6.35
N GLY A 287 -14.29 12.33 -7.21
CA GLY A 287 -15.21 12.42 -8.35
C GLY A 287 -15.89 11.07 -8.60
N GLU A 288 -15.96 10.66 -9.87
CA GLU A 288 -16.35 9.28 -10.24
C GLU A 288 -15.32 8.25 -9.73
N THR A 289 -14.07 8.69 -9.57
CA THR A 289 -13.01 7.97 -8.89
C THR A 289 -12.62 8.68 -7.60
N LEU A 290 -12.20 7.90 -6.60
CA LEU A 290 -11.48 8.41 -5.44
C LEU A 290 -9.99 8.22 -5.73
N ALA A 291 -9.24 9.32 -5.81
CA ALA A 291 -7.81 9.27 -6.08
C ALA A 291 -7.00 9.95 -4.98
N VAL A 292 -5.92 9.29 -4.57
CA VAL A 292 -4.92 9.81 -3.63
C VAL A 292 -3.62 9.97 -4.38
N THR A 293 -3.02 11.15 -4.31
CA THR A 293 -1.70 11.44 -4.89
C THR A 293 -0.76 11.87 -3.79
N ALA A 294 0.38 11.22 -3.68
CA ALA A 294 1.46 11.52 -2.74
C ALA A 294 2.73 11.89 -3.50
N ARG A 295 3.50 12.84 -2.97
CA ARG A 295 4.80 13.27 -3.50
C ARG A 295 5.86 13.14 -2.43
N PHE A 296 7.03 12.65 -2.81
CA PHE A 296 8.19 12.51 -1.93
C PHE A 296 9.37 13.34 -2.46
N ALA A 297 10.09 13.97 -1.54
CA ALA A 297 11.22 14.85 -1.79
C ALA A 297 12.04 15.08 -0.50
#